data_AF-A0A4R8UB32-F1
#
_entry.id   AF-A0A4R8UB32-F1
#
_cell.length_a   1.000
_cell.length_b   1.000
_cell.length_c   1.000
_cell.angle_alpha   90.00
_cell.angle_beta   90.00
_cell.angle_gamma   90.00
#
_symmetry.space_group_name_H-M   'P 1'
#
loop_
_entity.id
_entity.type
_entity.pdbx_description
1 polymer ?
#
loop_
_entity_poly.entity_id
_entity_poly.type
_entity_poly.pdbx_seq_one_letter_code
_entity_poly.pdbx_strand_id
1 'polypeptide(L)'
;MRRSFGRPFVVGVLVIGIVLAGAACASEQTPRPAVDVTASPAPAPRGDPLTTVTTIIVRAEALDLADAAGSVVKSLPYDLPPEKVVDALSVVIGGEPSITPFAAGLEAPAGVTYSWTGLRLTDFLPTVGNFPGYSDFQLDVTRGVIGDGVGIETAAGKTVGHEIIGVAKGLGLSVDVMFVSVGYAFVLVDVGPELATPAGENVTYPNAWAVRASSDSASGVIDHISAPVNLSHWVS
;
A
#
# COMPACT_ATOMS: atom_id res chain seq x y z
N MET A 1 -43.44 27.62 -21.17
CA MET A 1 -42.80 28.89 -20.76
C MET A 1 -41.35 28.89 -21.24
N ARG A 2 -40.84 30.01 -21.75
CA ARG A 2 -39.39 30.19 -22.04
C ARG A 2 -38.68 30.71 -20.79
N ARG A 3 -37.49 30.19 -20.48
CA ARG A 3 -36.32 30.99 -20.01
C ARG A 3 -35.05 30.14 -20.05
N SER A 4 -34.23 30.42 -21.05
CA SER A 4 -32.84 30.00 -21.13
C SER A 4 -31.96 30.83 -20.20
N PHE A 5 -30.92 30.24 -19.62
CA PHE A 5 -29.73 30.97 -19.20
C PHE A 5 -28.47 30.21 -19.62
N GLY A 6 -27.69 30.82 -20.53
CA GLY A 6 -26.25 30.60 -20.57
C GLY A 6 -25.58 31.36 -19.39
N ARG A 7 -24.27 31.30 -19.20
CA ARG A 7 -23.20 31.17 -20.20
C ARG A 7 -21.96 30.44 -19.62
N PRO A 8 -21.07 29.91 -20.47
CA PRO A 8 -19.74 29.46 -20.05
C PRO A 8 -18.82 30.63 -19.71
N PHE A 9 -17.78 30.38 -18.92
CA PHE A 9 -16.61 31.25 -18.80
C PHE A 9 -15.34 30.45 -19.15
N VAL A 10 -14.67 30.88 -20.22
CA VAL A 10 -13.34 30.41 -20.65
C VAL A 10 -12.49 31.65 -20.91
N VAL A 11 -11.60 31.98 -19.97
CA VAL A 11 -10.50 32.97 -20.06
C VAL A 11 -9.48 32.54 -18.99
N GLY A 12 -8.16 32.51 -19.20
CA GLY A 12 -7.36 32.84 -20.37
C GLY A 12 -5.95 32.19 -20.25
N VAL A 13 -5.10 32.13 -21.29
CA VAL A 13 -4.41 33.20 -22.04
C VAL A 13 -2.93 33.33 -21.60
N LEU A 14 -2.05 33.18 -22.60
CA LEU A 14 -0.67 33.68 -22.69
C LEU A 14 0.47 32.96 -21.92
N VAL A 15 1.31 32.24 -22.68
CA VAL A 15 2.76 32.16 -22.44
C VAL A 15 3.46 32.64 -23.71
N ILE A 16 4.19 33.74 -23.61
CA ILE A 16 5.07 34.28 -24.67
C ILE A 16 6.48 33.71 -24.45
N GLY A 17 7.15 33.32 -25.53
CA GLY A 17 8.53 32.81 -25.48
C GLY A 17 9.61 33.90 -25.65
N ILE A 18 10.68 33.56 -26.40
CA ILE A 18 11.94 34.32 -26.61
C ILE A 18 13.00 34.09 -25.52
N VAL A 19 14.28 34.24 -25.93
CA VAL A 19 15.56 34.09 -25.19
C VAL A 19 16.10 32.64 -25.18
N LEU A 20 17.27 32.31 -25.76
CA LEU A 20 18.13 33.03 -26.73
C LEU A 20 19.07 32.03 -27.47
N ALA A 21 19.58 32.37 -28.66
CA ALA A 21 20.60 31.57 -29.36
C ALA A 21 22.04 31.92 -28.90
N GLY A 22 22.74 30.97 -28.25
CA GLY A 22 24.12 31.14 -27.80
C GLY A 22 25.15 30.78 -28.87
N ALA A 23 26.08 31.68 -29.16
CA ALA A 23 27.09 31.50 -30.21
C ALA A 23 28.20 30.50 -29.83
N ALA A 24 28.67 29.74 -30.82
CA ALA A 24 29.81 28.84 -30.67
C ALA A 24 31.14 29.62 -30.74
N CYS A 25 31.84 29.75 -29.61
CA CYS A 25 33.26 30.10 -29.59
C CYS A 25 34.11 28.82 -29.61
N ALA A 26 34.80 28.58 -30.71
CA ALA A 26 35.83 27.55 -30.79
C ALA A 26 37.12 28.07 -30.12
N SER A 27 37.43 27.55 -28.92
CA SER A 27 38.74 27.76 -28.28
C SER A 27 39.70 26.65 -28.69
N GLU A 28 40.82 27.03 -29.28
CA GLU A 28 41.90 26.14 -29.68
C GLU A 28 42.65 25.63 -28.43
N GLN A 29 42.49 24.34 -28.10
CA GLN A 29 43.12 23.75 -26.92
C GLN A 29 44.58 23.34 -27.21
N THR A 30 45.52 24.00 -26.55
CA THR A 30 46.92 23.55 -26.46
C THR A 30 47.00 22.17 -25.79
N PRO A 31 47.77 21.20 -26.32
CA PRO A 31 47.90 19.88 -25.71
C PRO A 31 48.52 19.97 -24.30
N ARG A 32 47.74 19.65 -23.28
CA ARG A 32 48.23 19.53 -21.90
C ARG A 32 48.84 18.12 -21.71
N PRO A 33 49.97 17.96 -21.01
CA PRO A 33 50.51 16.64 -20.70
C PRO A 33 49.48 15.77 -19.99
N ALA A 34 49.32 14.53 -20.46
CA ALA A 34 48.41 13.58 -19.84
C ALA A 34 48.90 13.26 -18.42
N VAL A 35 48.10 13.64 -17.42
CA VAL A 35 48.30 13.16 -16.05
C VAL A 35 47.73 11.76 -16.00
N ASP A 36 48.55 10.79 -15.62
CA ASP A 36 48.14 9.39 -15.50
C ASP A 36 47.22 9.26 -14.28
N VAL A 37 45.90 9.29 -14.52
CA VAL A 37 44.90 9.19 -13.47
C VAL A 37 44.74 7.72 -13.11
N THR A 38 45.48 7.28 -12.09
CA THR A 38 45.26 5.99 -11.44
C THR A 38 43.78 5.84 -11.10
N ALA A 39 43.09 4.90 -11.74
CA ALA A 39 41.68 4.68 -11.53
C ALA A 39 41.41 4.36 -10.05
N SER A 40 40.62 5.18 -9.38
CA SER A 40 40.12 4.86 -8.04
C SER A 40 39.37 3.52 -8.10
N PRO A 41 39.58 2.60 -7.15
CA PRO A 41 38.84 1.35 -7.12
C PRO A 41 37.33 1.64 -7.13
N ALA A 42 36.60 0.89 -7.96
CA ALA A 42 35.15 1.00 -8.01
C ALA A 42 34.54 0.66 -6.63
N PRO A 43 33.45 1.33 -6.21
CA PRO A 43 32.76 0.95 -4.98
C PRO A 43 32.33 -0.51 -5.05
N ALA A 44 32.49 -1.25 -3.95
CA ALA A 44 31.96 -2.59 -3.84
C ALA A 44 30.43 -2.59 -4.09
N PRO A 45 29.85 -3.69 -4.62
CA PRO A 45 28.40 -3.80 -4.76
C PRO A 45 27.74 -3.55 -3.40
N ARG A 46 26.82 -2.59 -3.33
CA ARG A 46 25.91 -2.48 -2.19
C ARG A 46 24.95 -3.65 -2.26
N GLY A 47 24.70 -4.32 -1.14
CA GLY A 47 23.64 -5.32 -1.04
C GLY A 47 22.26 -4.70 -1.33
N ASP A 48 21.27 -5.54 -1.59
CA ASP A 48 19.89 -5.08 -1.75
C ASP A 48 19.44 -4.41 -0.43
N PRO A 49 19.03 -3.12 -0.43
CA PRO A 49 18.60 -2.44 0.78
C PRO A 49 17.40 -3.12 1.45
N LEU A 50 16.59 -3.90 0.71
CA LEU A 50 15.46 -4.65 1.29
C LEU A 50 15.90 -5.69 2.34
N THR A 51 17.14 -6.19 2.29
CA THR A 51 17.65 -7.11 3.33
C THR A 51 18.01 -6.40 4.65
N THR A 52 17.75 -5.09 4.77
CA THR A 52 17.90 -4.33 6.02
C THR A 52 16.58 -4.02 6.71
N VAL A 53 15.45 -4.39 6.08
CA VAL A 53 14.10 -4.20 6.61
C VAL A 53 13.89 -5.12 7.81
N THR A 54 13.41 -4.55 8.92
CA THR A 54 13.02 -5.29 10.13
C THR A 54 11.55 -5.15 10.46
N THR A 55 10.85 -4.16 9.88
CA THR A 55 9.45 -3.89 10.16
C THR A 55 8.68 -3.58 8.87
N ILE A 56 7.52 -4.20 8.70
CA ILE A 56 6.52 -3.86 7.69
C ILE A 56 5.43 -3.04 8.39
N ILE A 57 5.29 -1.77 8.01
CA ILE A 57 4.27 -0.86 8.54
C ILE A 57 3.10 -0.84 7.56
N VAL A 58 1.97 -1.40 7.99
CA VAL A 58 0.70 -1.43 7.27
C VAL A 58 0.00 -0.08 7.43
N ARG A 59 -0.18 0.64 6.31
CA ARG A 59 -0.85 1.93 6.25
C ARG A 59 -2.08 1.84 5.35
N ALA A 60 -2.91 2.87 5.35
CA ALA A 60 -4.08 2.91 4.46
C ALA A 60 -3.70 2.91 2.97
N GLU A 61 -2.59 3.59 2.61
CA GLU A 61 -2.19 3.83 1.21
C GLU A 61 -1.12 2.86 0.67
N ALA A 62 -0.32 2.27 1.56
CA ALA A 62 0.88 1.52 1.21
C ALA A 62 1.35 0.59 2.35
N LEU A 63 2.28 -0.32 2.03
CA LEU A 63 3.23 -0.85 3.01
C LEU A 63 4.50 0.01 3.04
N ASP A 64 4.86 0.55 4.20
CA ASP A 64 6.19 1.12 4.42
C ASP A 64 7.12 0.05 5.01
N LEU A 65 8.19 -0.26 4.28
CA LEU A 65 9.23 -1.20 4.69
C LEU A 65 10.33 -0.43 5.42
N ALA A 66 10.47 -0.66 6.73
CA ALA A 66 11.36 0.11 7.60
C ALA A 66 12.53 -0.73 8.16
N ASP A 67 13.68 -0.08 8.33
CA ASP A 67 14.87 -0.66 8.96
C ASP A 67 14.80 -0.64 10.50
N ALA A 68 15.84 -1.18 11.15
CA ALA A 68 15.95 -1.24 12.60
C ALA A 68 16.04 0.14 13.30
N ALA A 69 16.27 1.22 12.56
CA ALA A 69 16.23 2.60 13.05
C ALA A 69 14.87 3.27 12.83
N GLY A 70 13.89 2.56 12.25
CA GLY A 70 12.58 3.10 11.88
C GLY A 70 12.60 3.94 10.60
N SER A 71 13.68 3.89 9.82
CA SER A 71 13.77 4.62 8.55
C SER A 71 13.11 3.82 7.44
N VAL A 72 12.20 4.44 6.69
CA VAL A 72 11.54 3.78 5.54
C VAL A 72 12.56 3.57 4.43
N VAL A 73 12.87 2.30 4.15
CA VAL A 73 13.75 1.83 3.08
C VAL A 73 13.05 1.90 1.73
N LYS A 74 11.77 1.50 1.69
CA LYS A 74 10.92 1.49 0.49
C LYS A 74 9.45 1.55 0.90
N SER A 75 8.64 2.28 0.15
CA SER A 75 7.17 2.21 0.25
C SER A 75 6.63 1.37 -0.92
N LEU A 76 5.59 0.57 -0.66
CA LEU A 76 4.86 -0.24 -1.63
C LEU A 76 3.38 0.20 -1.64
N PRO A 77 3.00 1.19 -2.46
CA PRO A 77 1.61 1.56 -2.69
C PRO A 77 0.74 0.38 -3.14
N TYR A 78 -0.55 0.42 -2.80
CA TYR A 78 -1.51 -0.63 -3.18
C TYR A 78 -1.96 -0.58 -4.65
N ASP A 79 -1.54 0.43 -5.42
CA ASP A 79 -1.70 0.52 -6.88
C ASP A 79 -0.46 0.02 -7.67
N LEU A 80 0.51 -0.58 -6.97
CA LEU A 80 1.60 -1.30 -7.62
C LEU A 80 1.10 -2.65 -8.18
N PRO A 81 1.61 -3.09 -9.34
CA PRO A 81 1.38 -4.43 -9.85
C PRO A 81 1.72 -5.50 -8.78
N PRO A 82 0.81 -6.46 -8.49
CA PRO A 82 0.98 -7.42 -7.39
C PRO A 82 2.31 -8.17 -7.43
N GLU A 83 2.86 -8.48 -8.61
CA GLU A 83 4.15 -9.16 -8.73
C GLU A 83 5.31 -8.32 -8.17
N LYS A 84 5.25 -6.98 -8.25
CA LYS A 84 6.30 -6.09 -7.70
C LYS A 84 6.23 -5.98 -6.18
N VAL A 85 5.06 -6.22 -5.60
CA VAL A 85 4.83 -6.28 -4.15
C VAL A 85 5.29 -7.65 -3.64
N VAL A 86 4.93 -8.73 -4.33
CA VAL A 86 5.41 -10.09 -4.04
C VAL A 86 6.94 -10.17 -4.15
N ASP A 87 7.56 -9.68 -5.23
CA ASP A 87 9.03 -9.63 -5.41
C ASP A 87 9.72 -9.00 -4.17
N ALA A 88 9.18 -7.86 -3.70
CA ALA A 88 9.76 -7.13 -2.57
C ALA A 88 9.51 -7.84 -1.23
N LEU A 89 8.33 -8.42 -1.02
CA LEU A 89 8.00 -9.18 0.19
C LEU A 89 8.80 -10.47 0.28
N SER A 90 9.02 -11.20 -0.82
CA SER A 90 9.88 -12.40 -0.82
C SER A 90 11.30 -12.10 -0.33
N VAL A 91 11.88 -10.96 -0.73
CA VAL A 91 13.22 -10.52 -0.27
C VAL A 91 13.20 -10.13 1.22
N VAL A 92 12.21 -9.35 1.67
CA VAL A 92 12.10 -8.93 3.08
C VAL A 92 11.86 -10.11 4.01
N ILE A 93 11.00 -11.05 3.62
CA ILE A 93 10.57 -12.19 4.46
C ILE A 93 11.62 -13.31 4.47
N GLY A 94 12.52 -13.35 3.48
CA GLY A 94 13.56 -14.37 3.34
C GLY A 94 13.09 -15.63 2.59
N GLY A 95 12.00 -15.57 1.83
CA GLY A 95 11.49 -16.73 1.10
C GLY A 95 10.24 -16.47 0.27
N GLU A 96 10.01 -17.33 -0.73
CA GLU A 96 8.87 -17.23 -1.66
C GLU A 96 7.53 -17.63 -1.02
N PRO A 97 6.41 -17.03 -1.44
CA PRO A 97 5.08 -17.44 -1.03
C PRO A 97 4.68 -18.77 -1.67
N SER A 98 3.76 -19.47 -1.00
CA SER A 98 2.93 -20.46 -1.67
C SER A 98 1.87 -19.75 -2.53
N ILE A 99 1.75 -20.15 -3.80
CA ILE A 99 0.85 -19.53 -4.79
C ILE A 99 -0.35 -20.45 -5.02
N THR A 100 -1.56 -19.95 -4.78
CA THR A 100 -2.81 -20.72 -4.91
C THR A 100 -3.84 -19.92 -5.72
N PRO A 101 -4.24 -20.37 -6.92
CA PRO A 101 -5.33 -19.75 -7.66
C PRO A 101 -6.70 -20.12 -7.05
N PHE A 102 -7.67 -19.23 -7.16
CA PHE A 102 -9.06 -19.49 -6.76
C PHE A 102 -10.07 -19.06 -7.82
N ALA A 103 -11.17 -19.79 -7.91
CA ALA A 103 -12.28 -19.49 -8.82
C ALA A 103 -13.19 -18.40 -8.24
N ALA A 104 -13.89 -17.68 -9.12
CA ALA A 104 -14.87 -16.68 -8.72
C ALA A 104 -16.02 -17.28 -7.90
N GLY A 105 -16.48 -16.54 -6.90
CA GLY A 105 -17.65 -16.86 -6.08
C GLY A 105 -18.80 -15.87 -6.28
N LEU A 106 -19.80 -15.94 -5.40
CA LEU A 106 -20.89 -14.95 -5.37
C LEU A 106 -20.41 -13.57 -4.86
N GLU A 107 -19.47 -13.57 -3.92
CA GLU A 107 -19.06 -12.39 -3.16
C GLU A 107 -17.66 -11.88 -3.54
N ALA A 108 -16.88 -12.64 -4.34
CA ALA A 108 -15.53 -12.28 -4.76
C ALA A 108 -15.25 -12.71 -6.22
N PRO A 109 -14.42 -11.97 -6.98
CA PRO A 109 -13.95 -12.39 -8.30
C PRO A 109 -13.04 -13.62 -8.21
N ALA A 110 -12.56 -14.11 -9.36
CA ALA A 110 -11.44 -15.05 -9.37
C ALA A 110 -10.14 -14.33 -8.99
N GLY A 111 -9.09 -15.06 -8.66
CA GLY A 111 -7.80 -14.43 -8.31
C GLY A 111 -6.69 -15.40 -7.96
N VAL A 112 -5.62 -14.85 -7.40
CA VAL A 112 -4.44 -15.58 -6.95
C VAL A 112 -4.10 -15.16 -5.53
N THR A 113 -3.78 -16.14 -4.69
CA THR A 113 -3.32 -15.92 -3.32
C THR A 113 -1.84 -16.26 -3.20
N TYR A 114 -1.06 -15.35 -2.63
CA TYR A 114 0.34 -15.50 -2.27
C TYR A 114 0.44 -15.55 -0.74
N SER A 115 0.80 -16.70 -0.17
CA SER A 115 0.82 -16.92 1.28
C SER A 115 2.21 -17.26 1.82
N TRP A 116 2.66 -16.44 2.77
CA TRP A 116 3.75 -16.71 3.70
C TRP A 116 3.18 -17.12 5.07
N THR A 117 4.03 -17.58 6.00
CA THR A 117 3.56 -17.88 7.36
C THR A 117 3.20 -16.59 8.10
N GLY A 118 1.90 -16.31 8.25
CA GLY A 118 1.40 -15.15 8.98
C GLY A 118 1.03 -13.93 8.13
N LEU A 119 1.29 -13.97 6.82
CA LEU A 119 0.94 -12.91 5.87
C LEU A 119 0.39 -13.53 4.58
N ARG A 120 -0.71 -12.99 4.08
CA ARG A 120 -1.34 -13.34 2.81
C ARG A 120 -1.52 -12.08 1.97
N LEU A 121 -1.19 -12.16 0.69
CA LEU A 121 -1.60 -11.21 -0.35
C LEU A 121 -2.61 -11.91 -1.27
N THR A 122 -3.75 -11.28 -1.50
CA THR A 122 -4.78 -11.74 -2.43
C THR A 122 -4.87 -10.75 -3.58
N ASP A 123 -4.40 -11.18 -4.75
CA ASP A 123 -4.55 -10.50 -6.04
C ASP A 123 -5.92 -10.88 -6.62
N PHE A 124 -6.77 -9.87 -6.85
CA PHE A 124 -8.12 -10.06 -7.37
C PHE A 124 -8.12 -9.79 -8.87
N LEU A 125 -8.69 -10.71 -9.65
CA LEU A 125 -8.78 -10.63 -11.10
C LEU A 125 -10.25 -10.42 -11.54
N PRO A 126 -10.86 -9.25 -11.26
CA PRO A 126 -12.24 -8.98 -11.62
C PRO A 126 -12.43 -8.88 -13.14
N THR A 127 -13.50 -9.49 -13.64
CA THR A 127 -13.98 -9.19 -14.99
C THR A 127 -14.42 -7.73 -15.06
N VAL A 128 -14.00 -7.01 -16.11
CA VAL A 128 -14.37 -5.60 -16.35
C VAL A 128 -15.88 -5.40 -16.17
N GLY A 129 -16.25 -4.44 -15.31
CA GLY A 129 -17.64 -4.10 -14.97
C GLY A 129 -18.21 -4.83 -13.75
N ASN A 130 -17.52 -5.86 -13.23
CA ASN A 130 -17.89 -6.56 -11.99
C ASN A 130 -16.95 -6.17 -10.83
N PHE A 131 -17.40 -6.40 -9.59
CA PHE A 131 -16.61 -6.24 -8.37
C PHE A 131 -15.85 -4.89 -8.25
N PRO A 132 -16.54 -3.75 -8.43
CA PRO A 132 -15.89 -2.44 -8.59
C PRO A 132 -15.26 -1.87 -7.30
N GLY A 133 -15.51 -2.50 -6.15
CA GLY A 133 -15.01 -2.11 -4.83
C GLY A 133 -13.91 -3.04 -4.31
N TYR A 134 -13.04 -3.53 -5.21
CA TYR A 134 -11.82 -4.24 -4.86
C TYR A 134 -10.61 -3.40 -5.29
N SER A 135 -9.59 -3.36 -4.43
CA SER A 135 -8.23 -2.96 -4.81
C SER A 135 -7.57 -4.04 -5.65
N ASP A 136 -6.52 -3.67 -6.39
CA ASP A 136 -5.72 -4.62 -7.21
C ASP A 136 -5.23 -5.81 -6.37
N PHE A 137 -4.83 -5.56 -5.13
CA PHE A 137 -4.64 -6.61 -4.13
C PHE A 137 -5.07 -6.18 -2.72
N GLN A 138 -5.28 -7.18 -1.86
CA GLN A 138 -5.53 -7.03 -0.42
C GLN A 138 -4.50 -7.84 0.37
N LEU A 139 -4.06 -7.31 1.51
CA LEU A 139 -3.24 -8.00 2.49
C LEU A 139 -4.06 -8.43 3.69
N ASP A 140 -3.72 -9.59 4.23
CA ASP A 140 -4.21 -10.12 5.49
C ASP A 140 -3.03 -10.61 6.35
N VAL A 141 -2.93 -10.08 7.57
CA VAL A 141 -1.88 -10.37 8.55
C VAL A 141 -2.50 -11.13 9.71
N THR A 142 -1.92 -12.30 10.03
CA THR A 142 -2.33 -13.18 11.13
C THR A 142 -1.22 -13.42 12.16
N ARG A 143 -0.06 -12.74 12.00
CA ARG A 143 1.04 -12.73 12.97
C ARG A 143 1.74 -11.39 13.00
N GLY A 144 2.11 -10.93 14.19
CA GLY A 144 2.88 -9.70 14.38
C GLY A 144 4.38 -9.84 14.06
N VAL A 145 4.85 -11.07 13.81
CA VAL A 145 6.23 -11.37 13.38
C VAL A 145 6.18 -12.50 12.35
N ILE A 146 6.88 -12.34 11.23
CA ILE A 146 6.96 -13.29 10.12
C ILE A 146 8.40 -13.49 9.62
N GLY A 147 8.63 -14.51 8.78
CA GLY A 147 9.93 -14.75 8.15
C GLY A 147 11.08 -14.86 9.16
N ASP A 148 12.21 -14.25 8.81
CA ASP A 148 13.42 -14.15 9.65
C ASP A 148 13.31 -13.12 10.80
N GLY A 149 12.12 -12.99 11.40
CA GLY A 149 11.87 -12.12 12.55
C GLY A 149 11.39 -10.72 12.20
N VAL A 150 10.91 -10.50 10.97
CA VAL A 150 10.35 -9.22 10.52
C VAL A 150 9.05 -8.94 11.26
N GLY A 151 9.00 -7.81 11.98
CA GLY A 151 7.80 -7.33 12.65
C GLY A 151 6.77 -6.81 11.65
N ILE A 152 5.48 -6.95 11.97
CA ILE A 152 4.39 -6.29 11.25
C ILE A 152 3.58 -5.47 12.25
N GLU A 153 3.39 -4.19 11.95
CA GLU A 153 2.53 -3.30 12.72
C GLU A 153 1.78 -2.33 11.81
N THR A 154 0.81 -1.60 12.34
CA THR A 154 0.14 -0.50 11.63
C THR A 154 0.82 0.84 11.91
N ALA A 155 0.48 1.88 11.15
CA ALA A 155 0.94 3.25 11.39
C ALA A 155 0.74 3.74 12.86
N ALA A 156 -0.24 3.20 13.57
CA ALA A 156 -0.54 3.48 14.98
C ALA A 156 0.22 2.58 15.99
N GLY A 157 1.23 1.83 15.53
CA GLY A 157 2.00 0.87 16.33
C GLY A 157 1.15 -0.28 16.87
N LYS A 158 0.20 -0.79 16.08
CA LYS A 158 -0.69 -1.91 16.48
C LYS A 158 -0.32 -3.17 15.73
N THR A 159 -0.31 -4.30 16.42
CA THR A 159 0.03 -5.60 15.85
C THR A 159 -0.93 -6.69 16.34
N VAL A 160 -0.89 -7.85 15.68
CA VAL A 160 -1.62 -9.06 16.09
C VAL A 160 -1.22 -9.45 17.51
N GLY A 161 -2.20 -9.68 18.38
CA GLY A 161 -2.04 -9.95 19.80
C GLY A 161 -2.29 -8.74 20.73
N HIS A 162 -2.42 -7.50 20.21
CA HIS A 162 -2.89 -6.37 21.02
C HIS A 162 -4.39 -6.46 21.32
N GLU A 163 -4.80 -5.99 22.49
CA GLU A 163 -6.20 -6.04 22.97
C GLU A 163 -7.10 -5.06 22.21
N ILE A 164 -8.17 -5.55 21.57
CA ILE A 164 -8.96 -4.82 20.57
C ILE A 164 -9.76 -3.65 21.15
N ILE A 165 -10.30 -3.79 22.37
CA ILE A 165 -11.07 -2.75 23.07
C ILE A 165 -10.14 -1.63 23.53
N GLY A 166 -8.94 -1.97 23.99
CA GLY A 166 -7.87 -1.02 24.31
C GLY A 166 -7.42 -0.21 23.09
N VAL A 167 -7.31 -0.85 21.92
CA VAL A 167 -7.06 -0.15 20.65
C VAL A 167 -8.23 0.78 20.31
N ALA A 168 -9.47 0.30 20.33
CA ALA A 168 -10.65 1.10 20.06
C ALA A 168 -10.77 2.32 20.98
N LYS A 169 -10.57 2.12 22.29
CA LYS A 169 -10.55 3.19 23.30
C LYS A 169 -9.43 4.19 23.06
N GLY A 170 -8.26 3.74 22.60
CA GLY A 170 -7.15 4.60 22.20
C GLY A 170 -7.49 5.50 21.00
N LEU A 171 -8.40 5.06 20.14
CA LEU A 171 -8.97 5.83 19.02
C LEU A 171 -10.18 6.70 19.43
N GLY A 172 -10.55 6.71 20.72
CA GLY A 172 -11.74 7.41 21.22
C GLY A 172 -13.07 6.72 20.89
N LEU A 173 -13.05 5.46 20.44
CA LEU A 173 -14.24 4.69 20.11
C LEU A 173 -14.77 3.94 21.33
N SER A 174 -16.10 3.95 21.48
CA SER A 174 -16.82 3.08 22.42
C SER A 174 -17.28 1.83 21.68
N VAL A 175 -16.79 0.66 22.09
CA VAL A 175 -17.21 -0.63 21.54
C VAL A 175 -18.31 -1.21 22.42
N ASP A 176 -19.44 -1.60 21.84
CA ASP A 176 -20.46 -2.35 22.56
C ASP A 176 -19.99 -3.79 22.77
N VAL A 177 -19.56 -4.08 24.00
CA VAL A 177 -19.08 -5.41 24.41
C VAL A 177 -20.14 -6.49 24.35
N MET A 178 -21.43 -6.14 24.29
CA MET A 178 -22.50 -7.11 24.02
C MET A 178 -22.36 -7.69 22.61
N PHE A 179 -21.98 -6.87 21.62
CA PHE A 179 -21.68 -7.33 20.26
C PHE A 179 -20.30 -8.01 20.15
N VAL A 180 -19.32 -7.60 20.96
CA VAL A 180 -18.01 -8.30 21.01
C VAL A 180 -18.16 -9.74 21.53
N SER A 181 -19.16 -10.00 22.38
CA SER A 181 -19.40 -11.33 22.94
C SER A 181 -19.76 -12.41 21.91
N VAL A 182 -20.16 -12.04 20.68
CA VAL A 182 -20.32 -12.99 19.56
C VAL A 182 -19.03 -13.24 18.76
N GLY A 183 -17.88 -12.77 19.26
CA GLY A 183 -16.56 -13.09 18.71
C GLY A 183 -16.21 -12.34 17.41
N TYR A 184 -16.81 -11.18 17.19
CA TYR A 184 -16.49 -10.34 16.04
C TYR A 184 -16.41 -8.86 16.46
N ALA A 185 -15.19 -8.34 16.55
CA ALA A 185 -14.92 -6.93 16.82
C ALA A 185 -13.89 -6.40 15.83
N PHE A 186 -14.17 -5.26 15.18
CA PHE A 186 -13.19 -4.62 14.30
C PHE A 186 -13.18 -3.10 14.49
N VAL A 187 -12.03 -2.49 14.21
CA VAL A 187 -11.84 -1.04 14.17
C VAL A 187 -10.94 -0.64 13.01
N LEU A 188 -11.13 0.58 12.51
CA LEU A 188 -10.19 1.19 11.57
C LEU A 188 -9.07 1.83 12.39
N VAL A 189 -7.84 1.34 12.19
CA VAL A 189 -6.65 1.81 12.93
C VAL A 189 -5.80 2.79 12.13
N ASP A 190 -6.07 2.90 10.83
CA ASP A 190 -5.57 3.93 9.93
C ASP A 190 -6.62 4.19 8.83
N VAL A 191 -6.72 5.44 8.38
CA VAL A 191 -7.71 5.96 7.42
C VAL A 191 -7.01 6.96 6.52
N GLY A 192 -6.92 6.63 5.24
CA GLY A 192 -6.26 7.42 4.20
C GLY A 192 -7.24 8.07 3.22
N PRO A 193 -6.71 8.69 2.16
CA PRO A 193 -7.50 9.07 0.98
C PRO A 193 -8.01 7.82 0.24
N GLU A 194 -8.99 8.04 -0.63
CA GLU A 194 -9.45 7.04 -1.59
C GLU A 194 -8.32 6.61 -2.53
N LEU A 195 -8.09 5.30 -2.67
CA LEU A 195 -7.06 4.78 -3.56
C LEU A 195 -7.58 4.51 -4.96
N ALA A 196 -7.00 5.22 -5.93
CA ALA A 196 -7.32 5.17 -7.34
C ALA A 196 -8.79 5.53 -7.68
N THR A 197 -9.14 5.42 -8.96
CA THR A 197 -10.55 5.43 -9.39
C THR A 197 -11.12 4.03 -9.15
N PRO A 198 -12.34 3.87 -8.59
CA PRO A 198 -12.98 2.56 -8.45
C PRO A 198 -12.97 1.78 -9.77
N ALA A 199 -12.74 0.47 -9.72
CA ALA A 199 -12.73 -0.35 -10.93
C ALA A 199 -14.12 -0.33 -11.61
N GLY A 200 -14.17 -0.13 -12.94
CA GLY A 200 -15.44 -0.06 -13.68
C GLY A 200 -16.19 1.27 -13.52
N GLU A 201 -17.52 1.23 -13.39
CA GLU A 201 -18.39 2.43 -13.45
C GLU A 201 -18.88 2.92 -12.06
N ASN A 202 -18.38 2.36 -10.95
CA ASN A 202 -18.92 2.63 -9.62
C ASN A 202 -18.40 3.94 -8.98
N VAL A 203 -18.87 5.07 -9.50
CA VAL A 203 -18.58 6.41 -8.97
C VAL A 203 -19.23 6.72 -7.60
N THR A 204 -19.86 5.73 -6.94
CA THR A 204 -20.72 5.95 -5.75
C THR A 204 -20.05 5.55 -4.44
N TYR A 205 -19.08 4.65 -4.47
CA TYR A 205 -18.43 4.12 -3.26
C TYR A 205 -16.92 4.32 -3.34
N PRO A 206 -16.29 4.92 -2.30
CA PRO A 206 -14.85 5.15 -2.31
C PRO A 206 -14.09 3.82 -2.33
N ASN A 207 -13.03 3.75 -3.14
CA ASN A 207 -12.14 2.60 -3.24
C ASN A 207 -11.07 2.54 -2.12
N ALA A 208 -10.55 1.34 -1.86
CA ALA A 208 -10.03 0.89 -0.56
C ALA A 208 -9.06 1.86 0.13
N TRP A 209 -9.39 2.28 1.36
CA TRP A 209 -8.83 3.50 1.96
C TRP A 209 -8.52 3.39 3.47
N ALA A 210 -8.58 2.19 4.05
CA ALA A 210 -8.37 2.01 5.49
C ALA A 210 -7.59 0.74 5.84
N VAL A 211 -7.00 0.74 7.04
CA VAL A 211 -6.46 -0.46 7.70
C VAL A 211 -7.46 -0.91 8.77
N ARG A 212 -7.98 -2.13 8.63
CA ARG A 212 -8.83 -2.77 9.63
C ARG A 212 -7.99 -3.64 10.54
N ALA A 213 -8.13 -3.49 11.85
CA ALA A 213 -7.76 -4.52 12.82
C ALA A 213 -9.03 -5.21 13.32
N SER A 214 -9.02 -6.54 13.45
CA SER A 214 -10.14 -7.29 13.99
C SER A 214 -9.74 -8.41 14.94
N SER A 215 -10.68 -8.76 15.81
CA SER A 215 -10.75 -9.92 16.67
C SER A 215 -11.93 -10.75 16.17
N ASP A 216 -11.64 -11.71 15.30
CA ASP A 216 -12.58 -12.64 14.69
C ASP A 216 -12.78 -13.90 15.58
N SER A 217 -12.24 -13.84 16.80
CA SER A 217 -12.35 -14.85 17.84
C SER A 217 -12.80 -14.24 19.18
N ALA A 218 -13.30 -15.07 20.09
CA ALA A 218 -13.63 -14.67 21.46
C ALA A 218 -12.40 -14.35 22.35
N SER A 219 -11.23 -14.13 21.76
CA SER A 219 -9.98 -13.85 22.48
C SER A 219 -9.88 -12.41 22.99
N GLY A 220 -10.56 -11.45 22.34
CA GLY A 220 -10.45 -10.03 22.64
C GLY A 220 -9.13 -9.39 22.21
N VAL A 221 -8.28 -10.10 21.46
CA VAL A 221 -7.08 -9.55 20.84
C VAL A 221 -7.20 -9.50 19.33
N ILE A 222 -6.45 -8.60 18.69
CA ILE A 222 -6.29 -8.56 17.24
C ILE A 222 -5.75 -9.92 16.80
N ASP A 223 -6.52 -10.66 16.00
CA ASP A 223 -6.08 -11.88 15.31
C ASP A 223 -5.95 -11.66 13.79
N HIS A 224 -6.51 -10.56 13.27
CA HIS A 224 -6.39 -10.14 11.89
C HIS A 224 -6.06 -8.65 11.73
N ILE A 225 -5.16 -8.31 10.81
CA ILE A 225 -5.05 -6.94 10.24
C ILE A 225 -5.22 -7.07 8.73
N SER A 226 -6.17 -6.33 8.15
CA SER A 226 -6.41 -6.32 6.69
C SER A 226 -6.22 -4.92 6.12
N ALA A 227 -5.54 -4.80 4.98
CA ALA A 227 -5.34 -3.54 4.27
C ALA A 227 -5.03 -3.74 2.76
N PRO A 228 -5.47 -2.82 1.89
CA PRO A 228 -6.45 -1.79 2.17
C PRO A 228 -7.84 -2.46 2.27
N VAL A 229 -8.78 -1.85 2.99
CA VAL A 229 -10.18 -2.34 3.04
C VAL A 229 -11.17 -1.31 2.52
N ASN A 230 -12.25 -1.82 1.94
CA ASN A 230 -13.49 -1.10 1.72
C ASN A 230 -14.49 -1.44 2.84
N LEU A 231 -15.41 -0.50 3.10
CA LEU A 231 -16.50 -0.67 4.08
C LEU A 231 -17.88 -0.57 3.43
N SER A 232 -17.91 -0.31 2.12
CA SER A 232 -19.11 -0.18 1.29
C SER A 232 -19.98 -1.44 1.26
N HIS A 233 -19.45 -2.60 1.68
CA HIS A 233 -20.16 -3.87 1.72
C HIS A 233 -21.21 -4.00 2.84
N TRP A 234 -21.18 -3.13 3.87
CA TRP A 234 -21.91 -3.37 5.14
C TRP A 234 -22.75 -2.19 5.66
N VAL A 235 -22.96 -1.15 4.85
CA VAL A 235 -23.86 -0.02 5.22
C VAL A 235 -25.14 -0.10 4.39
N SER A 236 -26.10 -0.87 4.90
CA SER A 236 -27.50 -0.98 4.42
C SER A 236 -28.48 -0.42 5.43
#